data_AF-A0A932R3D9-F1
#
_entry.id   AF-A0A932R3D9-F1
#
_cell.length_a   1.000
_cell.length_b   1.000
_cell.length_c   1.000
_cell.angle_alpha   90.00
_cell.angle_beta   90.00
_cell.angle_gamma   90.00
#
_symmetry.space_group_name_H-M   'P 1'
#
loop_
_entity.id
_entity.type
_entity.pdbx_description
1 polymer ?
#
loop_
_entity_poly.entity_id
_entity_poly.type
_entity_poly.pdbx_seq_one_letter_code
_entity_poly.pdbx_strand_id
1 'polypeptide(L)'
;MIKKIFGLLLSVSLLVGIALTVSAANFQFTKNLYPGLTNNPDVMKLQDLLRSLGFFAPATSTGNYFNITTNSVKKFQVASNITPSNGYFGPLTMAQANRLTGILQNVVVPPTAPPMVEPLNAKFEADKSATSTYYGKIKIYSIGGYSRVNPVNEHIVIRNQSTTTEPISITGFVLVTTSKEEFTIPKGRELLDLSPAQDVDITLNKSGYARIVTGLQNNNINFKENICEGYFDEFSDFNGELLHNCPQPDIRSVSPKLPDHCIQIFESRDSCRTVDPTTIQVAECVAYADAHLNYQGCVKDNVKRDDFYGNNWHIWMQRNRKFLRYIHDNVTLYDPQGKFVDTYSY
;
A
#
# COMPACT_ATOMS: atom_id res chain seq x y z
N MET A 1 74.50 57.04 18.20
CA MET A 1 73.62 56.06 18.88
C MET A 1 72.62 55.51 17.87
N ILE A 2 72.82 54.25 17.48
CA ILE A 2 71.85 53.17 17.19
C ILE A 2 70.49 53.52 16.54
N LYS A 3 70.37 53.08 15.26
CA LYS A 3 69.27 52.39 14.53
C LYS A 3 67.80 52.88 14.60
N LYS A 4 67.16 52.93 13.42
CA LYS A 4 65.84 52.35 13.03
C LYS A 4 65.62 52.59 11.52
N ILE A 5 65.89 51.65 10.59
CA ILE A 5 65.08 50.49 10.12
C ILE A 5 63.67 50.93 9.68
N PHE A 6 63.41 51.13 8.38
CA PHE A 6 62.90 50.19 7.34
C PHE A 6 61.50 49.62 7.62
N GLY A 7 60.57 49.78 6.67
CA GLY A 7 59.32 49.01 6.65
C GLY A 7 58.18 49.64 5.83
N LEU A 8 58.25 49.50 4.51
CA LEU A 8 57.13 49.71 3.59
C LEU A 8 56.10 48.58 3.83
N LEU A 9 54.95 48.89 4.45
CA LEU A 9 53.90 47.90 4.73
C LEU A 9 52.90 47.85 3.56
N LEU A 10 52.87 46.68 2.92
CA LEU A 10 51.85 46.25 1.96
C LEU A 10 50.47 46.22 2.63
N SER A 11 49.48 46.73 1.91
CA SER A 11 48.05 46.66 2.22
C SER A 11 47.56 45.21 2.31
N VAL A 12 47.05 44.81 3.47
CA VAL A 12 46.15 43.65 3.60
C VAL A 12 44.76 44.20 3.86
N SER A 13 43.98 44.36 2.80
CA SER A 13 42.54 44.60 2.90
C SER A 13 41.89 43.32 3.42
N LEU A 14 41.61 43.27 4.72
CA LEU A 14 40.83 42.20 5.32
C LEU A 14 39.38 42.36 4.86
N LEU A 15 39.02 41.72 3.75
CA LEU A 15 37.62 41.43 3.43
C LEU A 15 37.09 40.47 4.50
N VAL A 16 36.55 41.04 5.57
CA VAL A 16 35.60 40.32 6.43
C VAL A 16 34.36 40.15 5.58
N GLY A 17 34.33 39.07 4.81
CA GLY A 17 33.07 38.55 4.29
C GLY A 17 32.22 38.19 5.49
N ILE A 18 31.33 39.09 5.89
CA ILE A 18 30.21 38.76 6.75
C ILE A 18 29.38 37.80 5.91
N ALA A 19 29.65 36.50 6.06
CA ALA A 19 28.68 35.49 5.69
C ALA A 19 27.46 35.78 6.57
N LEU A 20 26.48 36.49 6.01
CA LEU A 20 25.13 36.48 6.53
C LEU A 20 24.69 35.03 6.46
N THR A 21 24.93 34.30 7.54
CA THR A 21 24.32 32.99 7.75
C THR A 21 22.83 33.28 7.86
N VAL A 22 22.13 33.21 6.74
CA VAL A 22 20.67 33.12 6.74
C VAL A 22 20.39 31.81 7.46
N SER A 23 20.12 31.90 8.76
CA SER A 23 19.56 30.80 9.51
C SER A 23 18.19 30.54 8.88
N ALA A 24 18.12 29.53 8.01
CA ALA A 24 16.84 28.98 7.61
C ALA A 24 16.21 28.44 8.89
N ALA A 25 15.24 29.18 9.44
CA ALA A 25 14.50 28.73 10.59
C ALA A 25 13.88 27.37 10.25
N ASN A 26 14.22 26.34 11.03
CA ASN A 26 13.74 24.97 10.83
C ASN A 26 12.23 24.94 11.07
N PHE A 27 11.45 25.09 9.99
CA PHE A 27 10.01 24.98 10.09
C PHE A 27 9.62 23.56 10.49
N GLN A 28 8.81 23.44 11.54
CA GLN A 28 8.17 22.20 11.95
C GLN A 28 6.66 22.37 12.02
N PHE A 29 5.96 21.36 11.53
CA PHE A 29 4.54 21.20 11.75
C PHE A 29 4.29 20.90 13.23
N THR A 30 3.45 21.71 13.87
CA THR A 30 3.08 21.57 15.29
C THR A 30 1.59 21.37 15.50
N LYS A 31 0.81 21.36 14.41
CA LYS A 31 -0.65 21.27 14.41
C LYS A 31 -1.11 20.26 13.37
N ASN A 32 -2.18 19.54 13.70
CA ASN A 32 -2.84 18.65 12.76
C ASN A 32 -3.54 19.48 11.66
N LEU A 33 -3.55 18.97 10.43
CA LEU A 33 -4.20 19.58 9.28
C LEU A 33 -5.23 18.61 8.70
N TYR A 34 -6.38 19.13 8.26
CA TYR A 34 -7.52 18.30 7.86
C TYR A 34 -8.29 18.90 6.69
N PRO A 35 -9.04 18.07 5.95
CA PRO A 35 -9.88 18.54 4.86
C PRO A 35 -10.84 19.66 5.29
N GLY A 36 -10.95 20.71 4.47
CA GLY A 36 -11.82 21.86 4.72
C GLY A 36 -11.09 23.13 5.19
N LEU A 37 -9.82 23.04 5.59
CA LEU A 37 -9.01 24.22 5.91
C LEU A 37 -8.76 25.08 4.66
N THR A 38 -8.91 26.41 4.78
CA THR A 38 -8.70 27.37 3.69
C THR A 38 -7.69 28.44 4.09
N ASN A 39 -6.93 28.95 3.10
CA ASN A 39 -5.92 30.01 3.26
C ASN A 39 -4.97 29.80 4.45
N ASN A 40 -4.62 28.54 4.74
CA ASN A 40 -3.83 28.19 5.91
C ASN A 40 -2.33 28.08 5.54
N PRO A 41 -1.45 28.82 6.23
CA PRO A 41 -0.02 28.85 5.90
C PRO A 41 0.72 27.54 6.17
N ASP A 42 0.24 26.71 7.11
CA ASP A 42 0.84 25.40 7.36
C ASP A 42 0.39 24.38 6.30
N VAL A 43 -0.83 24.53 5.76
CA VAL A 43 -1.28 23.76 4.59
C VAL A 43 -0.46 24.10 3.35
N MET A 44 -0.07 25.37 3.15
CA MET A 44 0.83 25.75 2.06
C MET A 44 2.17 25.02 2.16
N LYS A 45 2.77 24.98 3.34
CA LYS A 45 4.04 24.28 3.58
C LYS A 45 3.93 22.78 3.42
N LEU A 46 2.79 22.20 3.81
CA LEU A 46 2.48 20.80 3.55
C LEU A 46 2.41 20.52 2.04
N GLN A 47 1.71 21.37 1.27
CA GLN A 47 1.62 21.24 -0.19
C GLN A 47 3.00 21.37 -0.85
N ASP A 48 3.85 22.27 -0.38
CA ASP A 48 5.23 22.42 -0.85
C ASP A 48 6.07 21.17 -0.58
N LEU A 49 5.99 20.64 0.65
CA LEU A 49 6.65 19.39 1.02
C LEU A 49 6.18 18.24 0.14
N LEU A 50 4.88 18.04 0.02
CA LEU A 50 4.30 16.96 -0.80
C LEU A 50 4.70 17.11 -2.28
N ARG A 51 4.81 18.33 -2.80
CA ARG A 51 5.28 18.58 -4.17
C ARG A 51 6.74 18.19 -4.32
N SER A 52 7.59 18.58 -3.37
CA SER A 52 9.02 18.23 -3.37
C SER A 52 9.27 16.71 -3.33
N LEU A 53 8.33 15.98 -2.73
CA LEU A 53 8.35 14.52 -2.64
C LEU A 53 7.63 13.84 -3.83
N GLY A 54 7.06 14.60 -4.76
CA GLY A 54 6.36 14.08 -5.94
C GLY A 54 4.91 13.66 -5.73
N PHE A 55 4.31 13.95 -4.57
CA PHE A 55 2.92 13.57 -4.23
C PHE A 55 1.88 14.65 -4.57
N PHE A 56 2.29 15.89 -4.82
CA PHE A 56 1.39 17.02 -5.10
C PHE A 56 1.65 17.60 -6.49
N ALA A 57 0.68 17.41 -7.40
CA ALA A 57 0.78 17.82 -8.80
C ALA A 57 0.62 19.34 -9.08
N PRO A 58 -0.23 20.10 -8.36
CA PRO A 58 -0.38 21.53 -8.64
C PRO A 58 0.90 22.32 -8.43
N ALA A 59 1.20 23.22 -9.36
CA ALA A 59 2.40 24.06 -9.33
C ALA A 59 2.41 25.11 -8.21
N THR A 60 1.23 25.49 -7.70
CA THR A 60 1.07 26.49 -6.65
C THR A 60 0.52 25.88 -5.37
N SER A 61 1.04 26.33 -4.23
CA SER A 61 0.49 26.04 -2.90
C SER A 61 -0.51 27.12 -2.55
N THR A 62 -1.77 26.74 -2.39
CA THR A 62 -2.88 27.67 -2.15
C THR A 62 -3.26 27.78 -0.68
N GLY A 63 -2.77 26.85 0.16
CA GLY A 63 -3.15 26.78 1.57
C GLY A 63 -4.55 26.19 1.80
N ASN A 64 -5.15 25.63 0.75
CA ASN A 64 -6.46 25.00 0.81
C ASN A 64 -6.33 23.47 0.87
N TYR A 65 -6.92 22.88 1.91
CA TYR A 65 -6.89 21.44 2.15
C TYR A 65 -8.17 20.81 1.62
N PHE A 66 -8.27 20.66 0.29
CA PHE A 66 -9.39 19.99 -0.38
C PHE A 66 -8.95 18.68 -1.03
N ASN A 67 -9.78 18.12 -1.91
CA ASN A 67 -9.59 16.76 -2.47
C ASN A 67 -8.17 16.49 -3.00
N ILE A 68 -7.55 17.45 -3.71
CA ILE A 68 -6.18 17.28 -4.22
C ILE A 68 -5.18 17.12 -3.08
N THR A 69 -5.20 18.03 -2.09
CA THR A 69 -4.32 17.98 -0.92
C THR A 69 -4.57 16.71 -0.11
N THR A 70 -5.84 16.34 0.11
CA THR A 70 -6.23 15.10 0.79
C THR A 70 -5.64 13.89 0.09
N ASN A 71 -5.80 13.77 -1.23
CA ASN A 71 -5.25 12.64 -1.99
C ASN A 71 -3.73 12.63 -2.01
N SER A 72 -3.07 13.79 -2.02
CA SER A 72 -1.62 13.88 -1.90
C SER A 72 -1.13 13.44 -0.52
N VAL A 73 -1.85 13.78 0.55
CA VAL A 73 -1.53 13.32 1.90
C VAL A 73 -1.78 11.83 2.05
N LYS A 74 -2.86 11.29 1.46
CA LYS A 74 -3.06 9.83 1.37
C LYS A 74 -1.87 9.14 0.72
N LYS A 75 -1.44 9.62 -0.45
CA LYS A 75 -0.26 9.07 -1.16
C LYS A 75 1.00 9.14 -0.31
N PHE A 76 1.23 10.25 0.37
CA PHE A 76 2.36 10.43 1.27
C PHE A 76 2.31 9.49 2.48
N GLN A 77 1.14 9.31 3.09
CA GLN A 77 0.90 8.39 4.20
C GLN A 77 1.16 6.94 3.76
N VAL A 78 0.64 6.55 2.60
CA VAL A 78 0.90 5.24 1.98
C VAL A 78 2.40 5.05 1.76
N ALA A 79 3.06 5.99 1.08
CA ALA A 79 4.50 5.90 0.80
C ALA A 79 5.37 5.91 2.06
N SER A 80 4.84 6.40 3.17
CA SER A 80 5.52 6.47 4.46
C SER A 80 5.10 5.38 5.45
N ASN A 81 4.27 4.42 5.02
CA ASN A 81 3.71 3.36 5.88
C ASN A 81 2.95 3.90 7.12
N ILE A 82 2.17 4.97 6.95
CA ILE A 82 1.37 5.58 8.01
C ILE A 82 -0.10 5.19 7.84
N THR A 83 -0.68 4.60 8.89
CA THR A 83 -2.08 4.14 8.92
C THR A 83 -2.86 4.82 10.05
N PRO A 84 -4.13 5.24 9.84
CA PRO A 84 -4.88 5.20 8.58
C PRO A 84 -4.36 6.21 7.54
N SER A 85 -4.27 5.79 6.27
CA SER A 85 -3.91 6.65 5.14
C SER A 85 -5.15 7.34 4.56
N ASN A 86 -5.92 7.99 5.42
CA ASN A 86 -7.20 8.61 5.09
C ASN A 86 -7.08 10.08 4.63
N GLY A 87 -5.85 10.61 4.56
CA GLY A 87 -5.59 11.98 4.12
C GLY A 87 -5.76 13.00 5.24
N TYR A 88 -5.91 12.57 6.49
CA TYR A 88 -5.81 13.41 7.69
C TYR A 88 -4.35 13.58 8.09
N PHE A 89 -3.83 14.80 8.10
CA PHE A 89 -2.47 15.09 8.55
C PHE A 89 -2.41 15.17 10.08
N GLY A 90 -2.53 14.01 10.73
CA GLY A 90 -2.48 13.85 12.19
C GLY A 90 -1.06 13.63 12.75
N PRO A 91 -0.93 13.29 14.05
CA PRO A 91 0.36 13.21 14.73
C PRO A 91 1.42 12.32 14.05
N LEU A 92 1.02 11.15 13.52
CA LEU A 92 1.93 10.24 12.83
C LEU A 92 2.44 10.84 11.50
N THR A 93 1.53 11.39 10.70
CA THR A 93 1.86 12.04 9.42
C THR A 93 2.71 13.29 9.63
N MET A 94 2.39 14.04 10.68
CA MET A 94 3.15 15.21 11.10
C MET A 94 4.56 14.86 11.55
N ALA A 95 4.74 13.83 12.37
CA ALA A 95 6.04 13.36 12.82
C ALA A 95 6.93 12.94 11.63
N GLN A 96 6.37 12.18 10.68
CA GLN A 96 7.10 11.78 9.49
C GLN A 96 7.45 12.97 8.58
N ALA A 97 6.51 13.92 8.39
CA ALA A 97 6.78 15.12 7.62
C ALA A 97 7.92 15.95 8.24
N ASN A 98 7.91 16.15 9.57
CA ASN A 98 8.98 16.85 10.29
C ASN A 98 10.34 16.13 10.19
N ARG A 99 10.34 14.79 10.16
CA ARG A 99 11.56 14.01 9.92
C ARG A 99 12.12 14.30 8.54
N LEU A 100 11.26 14.29 7.51
CA LEU A 100 11.68 14.51 6.13
C LEU A 100 12.08 15.96 5.86
N THR A 101 11.43 16.95 6.46
CA THR A 101 11.88 18.35 6.35
C THR A 101 13.27 18.52 6.94
N GLY A 102 13.57 17.88 8.07
CA GLY A 102 14.91 17.90 8.67
C GLY A 102 15.98 17.19 7.81
N ILE A 103 15.62 16.12 7.08
CA ILE A 103 16.52 15.45 6.13
C ILE A 103 16.76 16.34 4.90
N LEU A 104 15.70 16.88 4.29
CA LEU A 104 15.80 17.74 3.10
C LEU A 104 16.56 19.05 3.37
N GLN A 105 16.60 19.52 4.61
CA GLN A 105 17.37 20.70 5.02
C GLN A 105 18.87 20.41 5.22
N ASN A 106 19.27 19.14 5.42
CA ASN A 106 20.65 18.73 5.65
C ASN A 106 21.34 18.13 4.40
N VAL A 107 20.63 18.00 3.28
CA VAL A 107 21.21 17.52 2.01
C VAL A 107 21.72 18.71 1.19
N VAL A 108 23.01 19.03 1.35
CA VAL A 108 23.81 19.64 0.27
C VAL A 108 24.35 18.47 -0.57
N VAL A 109 24.44 18.64 -1.91
CA VAL A 109 25.11 17.78 -2.96
C VAL A 109 24.09 17.24 -4.00
N PRO A 110 24.40 17.21 -5.34
CA PRO A 110 23.71 17.91 -6.43
C PRO A 110 22.83 16.95 -7.27
N PRO A 111 22.15 17.41 -8.34
CA PRO A 111 21.21 16.56 -9.07
C PRO A 111 21.95 15.60 -10.01
N THR A 112 22.20 14.39 -9.54
CA THR A 112 22.22 13.20 -10.39
C THR A 112 21.47 12.10 -9.67
N ALA A 113 20.36 11.68 -10.28
CA ALA A 113 19.50 10.62 -9.80
C ALA A 113 20.33 9.36 -9.44
N PRO A 114 20.00 8.67 -8.33
CA PRO A 114 20.58 7.36 -8.06
C PRO A 114 20.25 6.42 -9.22
N PRO A 115 21.22 5.63 -9.73
CA PRO A 115 20.87 4.54 -10.62
C PRO A 115 19.95 3.60 -9.83
N MET A 116 18.77 3.36 -10.40
CA MET A 116 17.88 2.28 -10.02
C MET A 116 18.70 1.00 -10.04
N VAL A 117 19.05 0.47 -8.87
CA VAL A 117 19.75 -0.82 -8.78
C VAL A 117 18.72 -1.88 -9.12
N GLU A 118 18.75 -2.32 -10.37
CA GLU A 118 18.14 -3.57 -10.82
C GLU A 118 18.70 -4.70 -9.94
N PRO A 119 17.85 -5.54 -9.31
CA PRO A 119 18.36 -6.67 -8.55
C PRO A 119 19.14 -7.58 -9.51
N LEU A 120 20.39 -7.83 -9.13
CA LEU A 120 21.36 -8.69 -9.81
C LEU A 120 20.70 -9.97 -10.35
N ASN A 121 20.76 -10.14 -11.67
CA ASN A 121 20.29 -11.30 -12.42
C ASN A 121 20.92 -12.61 -11.92
N ALA A 122 20.31 -13.27 -10.93
CA ALA A 122 20.31 -14.71 -10.85
C ALA A 122 19.10 -15.18 -11.67
N LYS A 123 19.34 -15.51 -12.94
CA LYS A 123 18.31 -16.05 -13.83
C LYS A 123 17.76 -17.34 -13.21
N PHE A 124 16.44 -17.50 -13.15
CA PHE A 124 15.82 -18.74 -12.70
C PHE A 124 16.25 -19.89 -13.63
N GLU A 125 17.00 -20.86 -13.10
CA GLU A 125 17.44 -22.06 -13.82
C GLU A 125 16.47 -23.19 -13.49
N ALA A 126 15.52 -23.45 -14.39
CA ALA A 126 14.58 -24.56 -14.25
C ALA A 126 15.30 -25.91 -14.40
N ASP A 127 15.26 -26.77 -13.38
CA ASP A 127 15.60 -28.19 -13.53
C ASP A 127 14.38 -28.91 -14.10
N LYS A 128 14.26 -28.88 -15.42
CA LYS A 128 13.14 -29.48 -16.18
C LYS A 128 13.08 -31.02 -16.06
N SER A 129 14.07 -31.65 -15.43
CA SER A 129 14.12 -33.11 -15.24
C SER A 129 13.58 -33.57 -13.88
N ALA A 130 13.47 -32.66 -12.91
CA ALA A 130 13.04 -32.97 -11.56
C ALA A 130 11.58 -32.56 -11.31
N THR A 131 10.77 -33.52 -10.87
CA THR A 131 9.39 -33.28 -10.41
C THR A 131 9.39 -32.84 -8.95
N SER A 132 8.64 -31.79 -8.63
CA SER A 132 8.49 -31.28 -7.28
C SER A 132 7.64 -32.20 -6.40
N THR A 133 7.84 -32.19 -5.09
CA THR A 133 6.96 -32.85 -4.10
C THR A 133 5.54 -32.26 -4.05
N TYR A 134 5.36 -31.08 -4.65
CA TYR A 134 4.08 -30.38 -4.80
C TYR A 134 3.34 -30.75 -6.09
N TYR A 135 3.96 -31.53 -6.99
CA TYR A 135 3.32 -32.05 -8.19
C TYR A 135 2.03 -32.79 -7.85
N GLY A 136 0.95 -32.48 -8.58
CA GLY A 136 -0.39 -33.03 -8.35
C GLY A 136 -1.11 -32.47 -7.12
N LYS A 137 -0.44 -31.68 -6.26
CA LYS A 137 -1.02 -31.05 -5.07
C LYS A 137 -1.32 -29.57 -5.30
N ILE A 138 -0.37 -28.82 -5.84
CA ILE A 138 -0.57 -27.42 -6.25
C ILE A 138 -0.77 -27.39 -7.75
N LYS A 139 -1.85 -26.76 -8.21
CA LYS A 139 -2.16 -26.65 -9.64
C LYS A 139 -2.47 -25.23 -10.05
N ILE A 140 -2.13 -24.90 -11.29
CA ILE A 140 -2.73 -23.77 -11.99
C ILE A 140 -4.15 -24.21 -12.37
N TYR A 141 -5.13 -23.75 -11.60
CA TYR A 141 -6.52 -24.17 -11.72
C TYR A 141 -7.21 -23.53 -12.93
N SER A 142 -6.97 -22.24 -13.14
CA SER A 142 -7.52 -21.49 -14.26
C SER A 142 -6.66 -20.28 -14.60
N ILE A 143 -6.72 -19.90 -15.86
CA ILE A 143 -6.16 -18.65 -16.37
C ILE A 143 -7.29 -17.90 -17.08
N GLY A 144 -7.40 -16.59 -16.85
CA GLY A 144 -8.55 -15.82 -17.31
C GLY A 144 -8.28 -14.33 -17.46
N GLY A 145 -9.27 -13.63 -18.01
CA GLY A 145 -9.26 -12.17 -18.20
C GLY A 145 -8.16 -11.64 -19.14
N TYR A 146 -7.46 -12.52 -19.85
CA TYR A 146 -6.49 -12.16 -20.87
C TYR A 146 -7.21 -11.49 -22.05
N SER A 147 -6.89 -10.23 -22.30
CA SER A 147 -7.42 -9.46 -23.43
C SER A 147 -6.31 -9.10 -24.42
N ARG A 148 -6.67 -8.59 -25.60
CA ARG A 148 -5.69 -8.09 -26.58
C ARG A 148 -4.92 -6.86 -26.10
N VAL A 149 -5.48 -6.09 -25.16
CA VAL A 149 -5.03 -4.72 -24.88
C VAL A 149 -4.76 -4.45 -23.41
N ASN A 150 -5.62 -4.92 -22.50
CA ASN A 150 -5.60 -4.54 -21.09
C ASN A 150 -5.17 -5.72 -20.18
N PRO A 151 -4.08 -5.57 -19.39
CA PRO A 151 -3.62 -6.57 -18.42
C PRO A 151 -4.38 -6.54 -17.08
N VAL A 152 -5.21 -5.54 -16.81
CA VAL A 152 -5.83 -5.31 -15.49
C VAL A 152 -6.69 -6.48 -15.03
N ASN A 153 -7.37 -7.16 -15.96
CA ASN A 153 -8.23 -8.32 -15.64
C ASN A 153 -7.50 -9.66 -15.79
N GLU A 154 -6.29 -9.65 -16.32
CA GLU A 154 -5.50 -10.86 -16.56
C GLU A 154 -5.12 -11.48 -15.22
N HIS A 155 -5.47 -12.76 -15.06
CA HIS A 155 -5.26 -13.46 -13.80
C HIS A 155 -4.95 -14.95 -13.98
N ILE A 156 -4.23 -15.47 -12.99
CA ILE A 156 -3.87 -16.87 -12.85
C ILE A 156 -4.35 -17.31 -11.45
N VAL A 157 -5.10 -18.40 -11.38
CA VAL A 157 -5.56 -18.98 -10.12
C VAL A 157 -4.73 -20.23 -9.85
N ILE A 158 -4.01 -20.22 -8.73
CA ILE A 158 -3.30 -21.40 -8.21
C ILE A 158 -4.12 -21.98 -7.07
N ARG A 159 -4.31 -23.30 -7.04
CA ARG A 159 -5.13 -23.98 -6.04
C ARG A 159 -4.40 -25.14 -5.39
N ASN A 160 -4.59 -25.29 -4.08
CA ASN A 160 -4.20 -26.50 -3.35
C ASN A 160 -5.29 -27.57 -3.51
N GLN A 161 -5.01 -28.58 -4.35
CA GLN A 161 -5.83 -29.77 -4.57
C GLN A 161 -5.33 -30.99 -3.79
N SER A 162 -4.40 -30.82 -2.84
CA SER A 162 -3.97 -31.91 -1.97
C SER A 162 -5.17 -32.53 -1.24
N THR A 163 -5.12 -33.85 -1.02
CA THR A 163 -6.11 -34.55 -0.20
C THR A 163 -5.87 -34.34 1.30
N THR A 164 -4.65 -33.95 1.68
CA THR A 164 -4.21 -33.69 3.06
C THR A 164 -4.74 -32.37 3.60
N THR A 165 -4.82 -32.26 4.93
CA THR A 165 -5.18 -31.01 5.62
C THR A 165 -3.99 -30.09 5.86
N GLU A 166 -2.76 -30.60 5.74
CA GLU A 166 -1.53 -29.82 5.87
C GLU A 166 -1.51 -28.65 4.86
N PRO A 167 -1.39 -27.40 5.33
CA PRO A 167 -1.27 -26.24 4.47
C PRO A 167 0.04 -26.24 3.67
N ILE A 168 0.01 -25.69 2.45
CA ILE A 168 1.19 -25.62 1.58
C ILE A 168 1.54 -24.15 1.33
N SER A 169 2.76 -23.76 1.70
CA SER A 169 3.31 -22.44 1.34
C SER A 169 3.64 -22.41 -0.15
N ILE A 170 3.17 -21.37 -0.84
CA ILE A 170 3.45 -21.12 -2.26
C ILE A 170 4.36 -19.90 -2.47
N THR A 171 4.78 -19.22 -1.39
CA THR A 171 5.76 -18.14 -1.49
C THR A 171 7.07 -18.65 -2.09
N GLY A 172 7.61 -17.88 -3.03
CA GLY A 172 8.83 -18.24 -3.76
C GLY A 172 8.60 -19.17 -4.96
N PHE A 173 7.39 -19.70 -5.18
CA PHE A 173 7.09 -20.43 -6.41
C PHE A 173 7.19 -19.48 -7.59
N VAL A 174 7.55 -19.99 -8.76
CA VAL A 174 7.82 -19.18 -9.95
C VAL A 174 6.89 -19.59 -11.08
N LEU A 175 6.13 -18.63 -11.60
CA LEU A 175 5.38 -18.76 -12.85
C LEU A 175 6.28 -18.34 -14.02
N VAL A 176 6.34 -19.19 -15.05
CA VAL A 176 7.12 -18.93 -16.27
C VAL A 176 6.25 -19.15 -17.50
N THR A 177 6.21 -18.18 -18.41
CA THR A 177 5.42 -18.27 -19.66
C THR A 177 6.26 -18.77 -20.84
N THR A 178 5.61 -19.09 -21.96
CA THR A 178 6.30 -19.44 -23.23
C THR A 178 7.24 -18.31 -23.68
N SER A 179 6.83 -17.07 -23.43
CA SER A 179 7.59 -15.87 -23.74
C SER A 179 8.73 -15.60 -22.75
N LYS A 180 8.97 -16.50 -21.80
CA LYS A 180 9.99 -16.38 -20.75
C LYS A 180 9.77 -15.18 -19.83
N GLU A 181 8.52 -14.76 -19.67
CA GLU A 181 8.17 -13.87 -18.56
C GLU A 181 8.15 -14.69 -17.27
N GLU A 182 8.71 -14.14 -16.21
CA GLU A 182 8.84 -14.80 -14.91
C GLU A 182 8.14 -13.97 -13.84
N PHE A 183 7.46 -14.65 -12.91
CA PHE A 183 6.90 -14.03 -11.72
C PHE A 183 7.10 -14.94 -10.51
N THR A 184 7.82 -14.45 -9.51
CA THR A 184 8.00 -15.13 -8.23
C THR A 184 6.89 -14.70 -7.28
N ILE A 185 6.17 -15.66 -6.71
CA ILE A 185 5.09 -15.40 -5.75
C ILE A 185 5.69 -14.76 -4.48
N PRO A 186 5.30 -13.53 -4.13
CA PRO A 186 5.85 -12.83 -2.98
C PRO A 186 5.29 -13.35 -1.65
N LYS A 187 5.66 -12.66 -0.57
CA LYS A 187 4.94 -12.76 0.71
C LYS A 187 3.67 -11.89 0.67
N GLY A 188 2.83 -12.04 1.67
CA GLY A 188 1.62 -11.24 1.84
C GLY A 188 1.26 -11.01 3.31
N ARG A 189 0.16 -10.30 3.54
CA ARG A 189 -0.34 -9.99 4.87
C ARG A 189 -1.65 -10.70 5.15
N GLU A 190 -1.80 -11.31 6.32
CA GLU A 190 -3.11 -11.85 6.72
C GLU A 190 -4.09 -10.74 7.10
N LEU A 191 -3.59 -9.63 7.65
CA LEU A 191 -4.37 -8.45 8.04
C LEU A 191 -3.74 -7.18 7.49
N LEU A 192 -4.57 -6.31 6.91
CA LEU A 192 -4.11 -5.10 6.24
C LEU A 192 -3.74 -3.96 7.21
N ASP A 193 -4.19 -4.01 8.48
CA ASP A 193 -4.27 -2.80 9.31
C ASP A 193 -3.94 -2.95 10.80
N LEU A 194 -3.22 -4.00 11.21
CA LEU A 194 -2.72 -4.09 12.58
C LEU A 194 -1.20 -4.13 12.59
N SER A 195 -0.62 -3.01 13.04
CA SER A 195 0.82 -2.87 13.26
C SER A 195 1.34 -3.85 14.33
N PRO A 196 2.56 -4.37 14.17
CA PRO A 196 3.36 -4.37 12.95
C PRO A 196 2.94 -5.57 12.09
N ALA A 197 2.24 -5.29 10.98
CA ALA A 197 1.90 -6.32 10.02
C ALA A 197 3.19 -6.78 9.34
N GLN A 198 3.68 -7.96 9.75
CA GLN A 198 4.81 -8.60 9.12
C GLN A 198 4.32 -9.37 7.89
N ASP A 199 5.04 -9.24 6.79
CA ASP A 199 4.82 -10.07 5.62
C ASP A 199 5.08 -11.54 5.98
N VAL A 200 4.06 -12.37 5.82
CA VAL A 200 4.10 -13.81 6.05
C VAL A 200 4.13 -14.58 4.73
N ASP A 201 4.50 -15.84 4.82
CA ASP A 201 4.43 -16.73 3.68
C ASP A 201 2.96 -17.01 3.31
N ILE A 202 2.67 -16.88 2.02
CA ILE A 202 1.36 -17.15 1.44
C ILE A 202 1.14 -18.65 1.46
N THR A 203 0.21 -19.08 2.29
CA THR A 203 -0.05 -20.49 2.56
C THR A 203 -1.48 -20.85 2.16
N LEU A 204 -1.62 -21.91 1.37
CA LEU A 204 -2.89 -22.43 0.91
C LEU A 204 -3.31 -23.65 1.73
N ASN A 205 -4.42 -23.50 2.46
CA ASN A 205 -5.13 -24.62 3.06
C ASN A 205 -5.73 -25.54 1.98
N LYS A 206 -6.15 -26.73 2.38
CA LYS A 206 -6.88 -27.65 1.50
C LYS A 206 -8.01 -26.93 0.77
N SER A 207 -8.07 -27.09 -0.55
CA SER A 207 -9.05 -26.46 -1.45
C SER A 207 -8.95 -24.93 -1.60
N GLY A 208 -8.12 -24.24 -0.82
CA GLY A 208 -7.86 -22.81 -0.92
C GLY A 208 -7.09 -22.44 -2.19
N TYR A 209 -7.22 -21.18 -2.61
CA TYR A 209 -6.56 -20.68 -3.82
C TYR A 209 -5.85 -19.34 -3.62
N ALA A 210 -4.87 -19.06 -4.47
CA ALA A 210 -4.30 -17.74 -4.66
C ALA A 210 -4.67 -17.24 -6.05
N ARG A 211 -5.29 -16.06 -6.11
CA ARG A 211 -5.57 -15.34 -7.34
C ARG A 211 -4.47 -14.33 -7.58
N ILE A 212 -3.72 -14.52 -8.66
CA ILE A 212 -2.61 -13.66 -9.06
C ILE A 212 -3.07 -12.80 -10.23
N VAL A 213 -3.15 -11.50 -10.03
CA VAL A 213 -3.60 -10.52 -11.02
C VAL A 213 -2.38 -9.80 -11.60
N THR A 214 -2.30 -9.69 -12.93
CA THR A 214 -1.17 -9.03 -13.61
C THR A 214 -1.15 -7.52 -13.36
N GLY A 215 -2.32 -6.88 -13.26
CA GLY A 215 -2.50 -5.44 -13.12
C GLY A 215 -1.83 -4.78 -11.90
N LEU A 216 -1.89 -3.45 -11.89
CA LEU A 216 -1.43 -2.64 -10.76
C LEU A 216 -2.45 -2.66 -9.62
N GLN A 217 -1.96 -2.58 -8.38
CA GLN A 217 -2.79 -2.33 -7.20
C GLN A 217 -2.20 -1.12 -6.46
N ASN A 218 -3.06 -0.15 -6.12
CA ASN A 218 -2.64 1.18 -5.67
C ASN A 218 -1.76 1.21 -4.40
N ASN A 219 -1.75 0.13 -3.62
CA ASN A 219 -1.02 0.03 -2.35
C ASN A 219 0.09 -1.06 -2.38
N ASN A 220 0.28 -1.77 -3.50
CA ASN A 220 1.12 -2.95 -3.64
C ASN A 220 1.01 -3.98 -2.50
N ILE A 221 -0.22 -4.39 -2.16
CA ILE A 221 -0.44 -5.33 -1.05
C ILE A 221 -1.01 -6.65 -1.57
N ASN A 222 -0.36 -7.75 -1.18
CA ASN A 222 -0.92 -9.09 -1.29
C ASN A 222 -1.52 -9.46 0.06
N PHE A 223 -2.73 -9.99 0.09
CA PHE A 223 -3.41 -10.27 1.35
C PHE A 223 -4.31 -11.49 1.32
N LYS A 224 -4.61 -12.00 2.51
CA LYS A 224 -5.52 -13.10 2.74
C LYS A 224 -6.93 -12.58 2.91
N GLU A 225 -7.88 -13.26 2.27
CA GLU A 225 -9.30 -12.95 2.38
C GLU A 225 -9.77 -12.94 3.84
N ASN A 226 -10.64 -12.01 4.21
CA ASN A 226 -11.34 -11.96 5.49
C ASN A 226 -12.72 -11.33 5.35
N ILE A 227 -13.58 -11.57 6.35
CA ILE A 227 -15.00 -11.15 6.29
C ILE A 227 -15.22 -9.62 6.30
N CYS A 228 -14.18 -8.81 6.51
CA CYS A 228 -14.29 -7.34 6.55
C CYS A 228 -13.91 -6.66 5.22
N GLU A 229 -13.54 -7.42 4.19
CA GLU A 229 -12.90 -6.89 2.99
C GLU A 229 -13.77 -6.02 2.11
N GLY A 230 -15.09 -6.15 2.18
CA GLY A 230 -15.95 -5.26 1.41
C GLY A 230 -15.80 -3.78 1.81
N TYR A 231 -15.35 -3.48 3.05
CA TYR A 231 -15.01 -2.11 3.45
C TYR A 231 -13.74 -1.59 2.76
N PHE A 232 -12.87 -2.50 2.30
CA PHE A 232 -11.60 -2.14 1.67
C PHE A 232 -11.76 -1.81 0.19
N ASP A 233 -12.77 -2.39 -0.47
CA ASP A 233 -13.12 -2.11 -1.87
C ASP A 233 -13.54 -0.65 -2.13
N GLU A 234 -13.94 0.09 -1.10
CA GLU A 234 -14.21 1.53 -1.24
C GLU A 234 -12.97 2.37 -1.55
N PHE A 235 -11.80 1.87 -1.14
CA PHE A 235 -10.55 2.62 -1.18
C PHE A 235 -9.59 2.10 -2.25
N SER A 236 -9.93 0.98 -2.91
CA SER A 236 -9.14 0.38 -3.99
C SER A 236 -10.04 -0.50 -4.85
N ASP A 237 -9.95 -0.33 -6.17
CA ASP A 237 -10.63 -1.21 -7.13
C ASP A 237 -9.87 -2.54 -7.18
N PHE A 238 -10.50 -3.60 -6.68
CA PHE A 238 -9.99 -4.97 -6.74
C PHE A 238 -10.53 -5.75 -7.94
N ASN A 239 -10.94 -5.04 -9.00
CA ASN A 239 -11.61 -5.58 -10.18
C ASN A 239 -12.90 -6.36 -9.85
N GLY A 240 -13.58 -6.00 -8.76
CA GLY A 240 -14.81 -6.64 -8.30
C GLY A 240 -14.63 -8.05 -7.70
N GLU A 241 -13.41 -8.42 -7.30
CA GLU A 241 -13.09 -9.77 -6.82
C GLU A 241 -13.31 -9.96 -5.31
N LEU A 242 -13.54 -8.89 -4.54
CA LEU A 242 -13.74 -8.99 -3.11
C LEU A 242 -15.21 -9.27 -2.76
N LEU A 243 -15.41 -10.15 -1.79
CA LEU A 243 -16.74 -10.41 -1.24
C LEU A 243 -17.25 -9.16 -0.51
N HIS A 244 -18.46 -8.71 -0.85
CA HIS A 244 -19.11 -7.55 -0.22
C HIS A 244 -20.04 -7.90 0.95
N ASN A 245 -19.98 -9.13 1.46
CA ASN A 245 -20.81 -9.62 2.55
C ASN A 245 -20.08 -9.44 3.89
N CYS A 246 -20.26 -8.31 4.56
CA CYS A 246 -19.68 -8.10 5.89
C CYS A 246 -20.63 -8.53 6.99
N PRO A 247 -20.08 -8.92 8.16
CA PRO A 247 -20.87 -9.07 9.36
C PRO A 247 -21.67 -7.80 9.65
N GLN A 248 -22.94 -7.97 9.99
CA GLN A 248 -23.73 -6.87 10.51
C GLN A 248 -23.14 -6.42 11.86
N PRO A 249 -23.01 -5.10 12.08
CA PRO A 249 -22.52 -4.55 13.33
C PRO A 249 -23.48 -4.89 14.48
N ASP A 250 -22.96 -5.20 15.67
CA ASP A 250 -23.80 -5.45 16.86
C ASP A 250 -24.28 -4.14 17.49
N ILE A 251 -25.32 -3.56 16.89
CA ILE A 251 -25.90 -2.29 17.32
C ILE A 251 -26.64 -2.45 18.67
N ARG A 252 -27.09 -3.66 19.01
CA ARG A 252 -27.91 -3.91 20.20
C ARG A 252 -27.11 -3.81 21.50
N SER A 253 -25.83 -4.19 21.48
CA SER A 253 -24.97 -4.07 22.68
C SER A 253 -24.61 -2.63 23.04
N VAL A 254 -24.82 -1.67 22.13
CA VAL A 254 -24.57 -0.23 22.36
C VAL A 254 -25.83 0.64 22.29
N SER A 255 -26.99 0.03 22.02
CA SER A 255 -28.29 0.67 21.73
C SER A 255 -28.76 1.74 22.75
N PRO A 256 -28.50 1.65 24.07
CA PRO A 256 -28.96 2.71 24.99
C PRO A 256 -28.30 4.07 24.76
N LYS A 257 -27.22 4.14 23.97
CA LYS A 257 -26.43 5.35 23.71
C LYS A 257 -26.60 5.91 22.30
N LEU A 258 -27.29 5.19 21.41
CA LEU A 258 -27.50 5.60 20.02
C LEU A 258 -28.95 6.06 19.80
N PRO A 259 -29.17 7.25 19.24
CA PRO A 259 -30.49 7.67 18.77
C PRO A 259 -31.11 6.70 17.74
N ASP A 260 -32.44 6.54 17.78
CA ASP A 260 -33.20 5.63 16.90
C ASP A 260 -32.91 5.81 15.41
N HIS A 261 -32.71 7.06 14.96
CA HIS A 261 -32.38 7.33 13.56
C HIS A 261 -30.98 6.79 13.16
N CYS A 262 -30.00 6.75 14.08
CA CYS A 262 -28.70 6.10 13.81
C CYS A 262 -28.92 4.61 13.58
N ILE A 263 -29.72 3.99 14.45
CA ILE A 263 -30.01 2.54 14.42
C ILE A 263 -30.66 2.18 13.08
N GLN A 264 -31.66 2.94 12.65
CA GLN A 264 -32.32 2.72 11.36
C GLN A 264 -31.34 2.81 10.18
N ILE A 265 -30.45 3.80 10.17
CA ILE A 265 -29.44 3.96 9.10
C ILE A 265 -28.46 2.79 9.09
N PHE A 266 -28.08 2.26 10.26
CA PHE A 266 -27.11 1.18 10.36
C PHE A 266 -27.71 -0.20 10.07
N GLU A 267 -28.96 -0.45 10.48
CA GLU A 267 -29.66 -1.71 10.23
C GLU A 267 -30.12 -1.86 8.77
N SER A 268 -30.35 -0.76 8.05
CA SER A 268 -30.79 -0.80 6.65
C SER A 268 -29.67 -1.07 5.64
N ARG A 269 -28.49 -1.49 6.10
CA ARG A 269 -27.28 -1.57 5.26
C ARG A 269 -27.02 -3.00 4.82
N ASP A 270 -27.16 -3.23 3.52
CA ASP A 270 -26.96 -4.55 2.91
C ASP A 270 -25.50 -4.80 2.47
N SER A 271 -24.58 -3.84 2.65
CA SER A 271 -23.19 -3.95 2.19
C SER A 271 -22.16 -3.27 3.10
N CYS A 272 -20.92 -3.74 3.00
CA CYS A 272 -19.73 -3.23 3.69
C CYS A 272 -19.29 -1.83 3.23
N ARG A 273 -20.10 -0.81 3.46
CA ARG A 273 -19.73 0.55 3.04
C ARG A 273 -19.38 1.42 4.25
N THR A 274 -18.49 2.39 4.14
CA THR A 274 -18.38 3.43 5.15
C THR A 274 -19.63 4.32 5.10
N VAL A 275 -19.93 4.96 6.22
CA VAL A 275 -21.04 5.92 6.28
C VAL A 275 -20.56 7.24 5.70
N ASP A 276 -21.32 7.82 4.79
CA ASP A 276 -21.04 9.17 4.29
C ASP A 276 -21.22 10.19 5.43
N PRO A 277 -20.16 10.88 5.87
CA PRO A 277 -20.22 11.84 6.97
C PRO A 277 -21.11 13.05 6.67
N THR A 278 -21.52 13.28 5.42
CA THR A 278 -22.51 14.31 5.07
C THR A 278 -23.95 13.88 5.37
N THR A 279 -24.21 12.57 5.42
CA THR A 279 -25.53 11.98 5.67
C THR A 279 -25.85 11.79 7.14
N ILE A 280 -24.82 11.75 8.00
CA ILE A 280 -24.94 11.61 9.44
C ILE A 280 -24.23 12.77 10.12
N GLN A 281 -24.99 13.63 10.79
CA GLN A 281 -24.44 14.81 11.51
C GLN A 281 -24.51 14.68 13.03
N VAL A 282 -25.13 13.62 13.53
CA VAL A 282 -25.29 13.39 14.97
C VAL A 282 -24.02 12.74 15.51
N ALA A 283 -23.40 13.39 16.51
CA ALA A 283 -22.07 13.06 17.00
C ALA A 283 -21.94 11.60 17.44
N GLU A 284 -22.96 11.06 18.11
CA GLU A 284 -23.01 9.67 18.57
C GLU A 284 -23.06 8.68 17.41
N CYS A 285 -23.83 8.99 16.35
CA CYS A 285 -23.85 8.16 15.16
C CYS A 285 -22.47 8.16 14.47
N VAL A 286 -21.85 9.34 14.32
CA VAL A 286 -20.53 9.48 13.68
C VAL A 286 -19.48 8.71 14.48
N ALA A 287 -19.46 8.86 15.80
CA ALA A 287 -18.53 8.16 16.67
C ALA A 287 -18.68 6.63 16.55
N TYR A 288 -19.91 6.13 16.44
CA TYR A 288 -20.14 4.70 16.24
C TYR A 288 -19.70 4.23 14.84
N ALA A 289 -20.05 4.99 13.80
CA ALA A 289 -19.64 4.66 12.43
C ALA A 289 -18.11 4.64 12.28
N ASP A 290 -17.41 5.61 12.87
CA ASP A 290 -15.95 5.68 12.89
C ASP A 290 -15.30 4.54 13.69
N ALA A 291 -15.99 4.04 14.72
CA ALA A 291 -15.47 2.96 15.56
C ALA A 291 -15.74 1.55 15.00
N HIS A 292 -16.81 1.37 14.22
CA HIS A 292 -17.33 0.04 13.86
C HIS A 292 -17.61 -0.15 12.37
N LEU A 293 -18.05 0.88 11.64
CA LEU A 293 -18.53 0.77 10.26
C LEU A 293 -17.44 1.12 9.24
N ASN A 294 -16.28 0.50 9.42
CA ASN A 294 -15.13 0.56 8.53
C ASN A 294 -14.28 -0.71 8.71
N TYR A 295 -13.24 -0.87 7.88
CA TYR A 295 -12.38 -2.07 7.95
C TYR A 295 -11.77 -2.30 9.35
N GLN A 296 -11.19 -1.26 9.97
CA GLN A 296 -10.55 -1.39 11.29
C GLN A 296 -11.56 -1.78 12.38
N GLY A 297 -12.72 -1.13 12.38
CA GLY A 297 -13.81 -1.45 13.31
C GLY A 297 -14.31 -2.88 13.15
N CYS A 298 -14.59 -3.28 11.90
CA CYS A 298 -15.01 -4.64 11.59
C CYS A 298 -13.97 -5.68 12.04
N VAL A 299 -12.68 -5.46 11.74
CA VAL A 299 -11.59 -6.35 12.18
C VAL A 299 -11.54 -6.43 13.70
N LYS A 300 -11.56 -5.28 14.39
CA LYS A 300 -11.53 -5.22 15.85
C LYS A 300 -12.66 -6.04 16.48
N ASP A 301 -13.86 -5.96 15.91
CA ASP A 301 -15.05 -6.63 16.44
C ASP A 301 -15.09 -8.13 16.10
N ASN A 302 -14.48 -8.53 14.98
CA ASN A 302 -14.68 -9.86 14.41
C ASN A 302 -13.43 -10.74 14.32
N VAL A 303 -12.22 -10.23 14.55
CA VAL A 303 -10.95 -10.97 14.38
C VAL A 303 -10.86 -12.26 15.19
N LYS A 304 -11.64 -12.36 16.28
CA LYS A 304 -11.67 -13.54 17.16
C LYS A 304 -12.61 -14.65 16.69
N ARG A 305 -13.37 -14.45 15.61
CA ARG A 305 -14.27 -15.46 15.08
C ARG A 305 -13.48 -16.55 14.35
N ASP A 306 -13.95 -17.79 14.47
CA ASP A 306 -13.33 -18.93 13.80
C ASP A 306 -13.42 -18.85 12.26
N ASP A 307 -14.44 -18.14 11.75
CA ASP A 307 -14.69 -17.91 10.31
C ASP A 307 -14.15 -16.56 9.81
N PHE A 308 -13.33 -15.86 10.60
CA PHE A 308 -12.86 -14.52 10.25
C PHE A 308 -12.01 -14.51 8.98
N TYR A 309 -11.05 -15.44 8.86
CA TYR A 309 -10.20 -15.56 7.68
C TYR A 309 -10.84 -16.49 6.65
N GLY A 310 -10.81 -16.05 5.39
CA GLY A 310 -11.03 -16.91 4.25
C GLY A 310 -9.86 -17.86 4.00
N ASN A 311 -10.04 -18.74 3.01
CA ASN A 311 -9.03 -19.71 2.60
C ASN A 311 -8.20 -19.23 1.39
N ASN A 312 -8.44 -18.00 0.92
CA ASN A 312 -7.90 -17.55 -0.34
C ASN A 312 -7.03 -16.31 -0.18
N TRP A 313 -6.16 -16.10 -1.16
CA TRP A 313 -5.23 -14.98 -1.21
C TRP A 313 -5.38 -14.22 -2.51
N HIS A 314 -5.24 -12.90 -2.43
CA HIS A 314 -5.12 -12.03 -3.59
C HIS A 314 -3.70 -11.49 -3.70
N ILE A 315 -3.14 -11.60 -4.90
CA ILE A 315 -1.74 -11.29 -5.20
C ILE A 315 -1.69 -10.44 -6.47
N TRP A 316 -0.87 -9.40 -6.48
CA TRP A 316 -0.66 -8.57 -7.66
C TRP A 316 0.77 -8.60 -8.14
N MET A 317 0.94 -8.74 -9.46
CA MET A 317 2.27 -8.70 -10.07
C MET A 317 2.86 -7.29 -10.11
N GLN A 318 2.04 -6.26 -9.89
CA GLN A 318 2.40 -4.84 -10.08
C GLN A 318 2.93 -4.53 -11.47
N ARG A 319 2.25 -5.05 -12.50
CA ARG A 319 2.64 -4.83 -13.88
C ARG A 319 1.60 -4.00 -14.62
N ASN A 320 2.09 -3.01 -15.36
CA ASN A 320 1.29 -2.23 -16.31
C ASN A 320 1.35 -2.82 -17.74
N ARG A 321 1.95 -4.01 -17.89
CA ARG A 321 2.08 -4.74 -19.14
C ARG A 321 1.63 -6.18 -18.94
N LYS A 322 1.22 -6.81 -20.04
CA LYS A 322 0.78 -8.20 -20.04
C LYS A 322 1.86 -9.15 -19.53
N PHE A 323 1.41 -10.24 -18.91
CA PHE A 323 2.25 -11.38 -18.56
C PHE A 323 1.95 -12.55 -19.51
N LEU A 324 0.68 -12.71 -19.91
CA LEU A 324 0.17 -13.81 -20.73
C LEU A 324 -0.03 -13.45 -22.21
N ARG A 325 0.15 -14.43 -23.10
CA ARG A 325 -0.23 -14.31 -24.52
C ARG A 325 -1.75 -14.40 -24.69
N TYR A 326 -2.29 -13.74 -25.73
CA TYR A 326 -3.74 -13.68 -25.92
C TYR A 326 -4.37 -14.96 -26.51
N ILE A 327 -3.66 -15.64 -27.42
CA ILE A 327 -4.24 -16.75 -28.21
C ILE A 327 -3.92 -18.08 -27.55
N HIS A 328 -2.62 -18.39 -27.43
CA HIS A 328 -2.13 -19.60 -26.78
C HIS A 328 -0.90 -19.25 -25.94
N ASP A 329 -0.85 -19.81 -24.74
CA ASP A 329 0.32 -19.76 -23.87
C ASP A 329 0.44 -21.06 -23.08
N ASN A 330 1.68 -21.37 -22.72
CA ASN A 330 2.02 -22.39 -21.73
C ASN A 330 2.58 -21.66 -20.52
N VAL A 331 1.89 -21.78 -19.39
CA VAL A 331 2.35 -21.25 -18.12
C VAL A 331 2.75 -22.40 -17.24
N THR A 332 4.02 -22.45 -16.88
CA THR A 332 4.59 -23.49 -16.03
C THR A 332 4.87 -22.93 -14.65
N LEU A 333 4.48 -23.67 -13.62
CA LEU A 333 4.74 -23.38 -12.22
C LEU A 333 5.91 -24.24 -11.74
N TYR A 334 6.88 -23.60 -11.08
CA TYR A 334 8.01 -24.24 -10.44
C TYR A 334 8.05 -23.92 -8.94
N ASP A 335 8.63 -24.82 -8.17
CA ASP A 335 8.93 -24.57 -6.75
C ASP A 335 10.19 -23.70 -6.59
N PRO A 336 10.51 -23.22 -5.37
CA PRO A 336 11.67 -22.35 -5.15
C PRO A 336 13.02 -23.03 -5.42
N GLN A 337 13.04 -24.35 -5.60
CA GLN A 337 14.24 -25.12 -5.98
C GLN A 337 14.33 -25.34 -7.49
N GLY A 338 13.40 -24.79 -8.28
CA GLY A 338 13.39 -24.90 -9.74
C GLY A 338 12.78 -26.18 -10.27
N LYS A 339 12.13 -26.99 -9.42
CA LYS A 339 11.50 -28.26 -9.84
C LYS A 339 10.10 -28.03 -10.36
N PHE A 340 9.70 -28.83 -11.34
CA PHE A 340 8.41 -28.73 -12.00
C PHE A 340 7.24 -29.08 -11.05
N VAL A 341 6.25 -28.18 -10.95
CA VAL A 341 5.05 -28.37 -10.14
C VAL A 341 3.83 -28.64 -11.01
N ASP A 342 3.55 -27.78 -11.99
CA ASP A 342 2.38 -27.91 -12.87
C ASP A 342 2.55 -27.09 -14.16
N THR A 343 1.73 -27.37 -15.17
CA THR A 343 1.64 -26.52 -16.36
C THR A 343 0.19 -26.39 -16.82
N TYR A 344 -0.17 -25.19 -17.26
CA TYR A 344 -1.48 -24.90 -17.85
C TYR A 344 -1.29 -24.35 -19.25
N SER A 345 -2.08 -24.89 -20.18
CA SER A 345 -2.09 -24.51 -21.59
C SER A 345 -3.53 -24.17 -21.98
N TYR A 346 -3.72 -23.07 -22.70
CA TYR A 346 -5.00 -22.69 -23.29
C TYR A 346 -4.82 -22.31 -24.75
#